data_AF-A0A949XJH7-F1
#
_entry.id   AF-A0A949XJH7-F1
#
_cell.length_a   1.000
_cell.length_b   1.000
_cell.length_c   1.000
_cell.angle_alpha   90.00
_cell.angle_beta   90.00
_cell.angle_gamma   90.00
#
_symmetry.space_group_name_H-M   'P 1'
#
loop_
_entity.id
_entity.type
_entity.pdbx_description
1 polymer ?
#
loop_
_entity_poly.entity_id
_entity_poly.type
_entity_poly.pdbx_seq_one_letter_code
_entity_poly.pdbx_strand_id
1 'polypeptide(L)'
;LAARGMLPLGEIGTAHFQTLLSAAVEFGEKVEPELHGQAPDEPLLVDLPIDTFSLVGQIESRYGDRIVRFRCAPLKSKDKLRAWINHLALCAADPGTAHETVLLGSDEGGWKFSPVAEAQAVIASLLEIYWRGLSRPLPFFPESALAFAQAELFPKKNARSAPLDKARRTWNGSKWTGPPEKSNRYYAFCFLAKDPLDGEFKELARQVFGPLLRNSEPIP
;
A
#
# COMPACT_ATOMS: atom_id res chain seq x y z
N LEU A 1 27.04 4.69 10.39
CA LEU A 1 26.45 3.56 11.15
C LEU A 1 27.42 3.03 12.21
N ALA A 2 28.66 2.69 11.85
CA ALA A 2 29.69 2.22 12.79
C ALA A 2 30.01 3.21 13.93
N ALA A 3 30.24 4.49 13.61
CA ALA A 3 30.48 5.54 14.62
C ALA A 3 29.26 5.86 15.52
N ARG A 4 28.07 5.34 15.19
CA ARG A 4 26.84 5.47 16.00
C ARG A 4 26.54 4.21 16.83
N GLY A 5 27.42 3.21 16.84
CA GLY A 5 27.23 1.96 17.59
C GLY A 5 26.07 1.08 17.09
N MET A 6 25.56 1.33 15.87
CA MET A 6 24.41 0.62 15.30
C MET A 6 24.79 -0.67 14.55
N LEU A 7 26.08 -1.01 14.51
CA LEU A 7 26.59 -2.24 13.94
C LEU A 7 27.31 -3.04 15.04
N PRO A 8 27.26 -4.38 15.00
CA PRO A 8 28.13 -5.20 15.83
C PRO A 8 29.60 -4.78 15.66
N LEU A 9 30.41 -4.96 16.71
CA LEU A 9 31.82 -4.59 16.65
C LEU A 9 32.64 -5.62 15.85
N GLY A 10 33.70 -5.14 15.20
CA GLY A 10 34.66 -5.98 14.47
C GLY A 10 34.14 -6.54 13.15
N GLU A 11 34.77 -7.63 12.69
CA GLU A 11 34.53 -8.26 11.37
C GLU A 11 33.06 -8.66 11.14
N ILE A 12 32.33 -9.04 12.19
CA ILE A 12 30.90 -9.38 12.11
C ILE A 12 30.07 -8.15 11.71
N GLY A 13 30.42 -6.96 12.22
CA GLY A 13 29.78 -5.70 11.84
C GLY A 13 30.05 -5.30 10.40
N THR A 14 31.29 -5.50 9.96
CA THR A 14 31.71 -5.24 8.57
C THR A 14 30.95 -6.15 7.61
N ALA A 15 30.90 -7.46 7.89
CA ALA A 15 30.16 -8.42 7.07
C ALA A 15 28.66 -8.09 7.02
N HIS A 16 28.04 -7.78 8.17
CA HIS A 16 26.63 -7.39 8.21
C HIS A 16 26.35 -6.10 7.42
N PHE A 17 27.24 -5.10 7.52
CA PHE A 17 27.14 -3.87 6.75
C PHE A 17 27.27 -4.14 5.24
N GLN A 18 28.21 -4.98 4.82
CA GLN A 18 28.38 -5.36 3.41
C GLN A 18 27.13 -6.04 2.85
N THR A 19 26.48 -6.91 3.63
CA THR A 19 25.20 -7.52 3.23
C THR A 19 24.11 -6.47 3.04
N LEU A 20 23.95 -5.53 3.98
CA LEU A 20 22.97 -4.46 3.85
C LEU A 20 23.28 -3.52 2.67
N LEU A 21 24.56 -3.25 2.42
CA LEU A 21 25.00 -2.43 1.31
C LEU A 21 24.70 -3.12 -0.03
N SER A 22 25.02 -4.41 -0.19
CA SER A 22 24.70 -5.18 -1.40
C SER A 22 23.21 -5.13 -1.69
N ALA A 23 22.38 -5.41 -0.69
CA ALA A 23 20.92 -5.35 -0.83
C ALA A 23 20.41 -3.95 -1.20
N ALA A 24 21.04 -2.89 -0.67
CA ALA A 24 20.68 -1.51 -1.00
C ALA A 24 21.11 -1.12 -2.42
N VAL A 25 22.28 -1.57 -2.88
CA VAL A 25 22.77 -1.35 -4.24
C VAL A 25 21.88 -2.09 -5.25
N GLU A 26 21.62 -3.38 -5.04
CA GLU A 26 20.71 -4.18 -5.87
C GLU A 26 19.31 -3.56 -5.93
N PHE A 27 18.82 -3.01 -4.81
CA PHE A 27 17.56 -2.28 -4.80
C PHE A 27 17.62 -0.95 -5.57
N GLY A 28 18.74 -0.23 -5.48
CA GLY A 28 18.99 0.99 -6.26
C GLY A 28 18.95 0.73 -7.77
N GLU A 29 19.59 -0.35 -8.23
CA GLU A 29 19.59 -0.78 -9.63
C GLU A 29 18.18 -1.12 -10.15
N LYS A 30 17.26 -1.54 -9.28
CA LYS A 30 15.84 -1.75 -9.62
C LYS A 30 15.05 -0.43 -9.71
N VAL A 31 15.41 0.56 -8.91
CA VAL A 31 14.70 1.85 -8.85
C VAL A 31 15.14 2.78 -9.99
N GLU A 32 16.43 2.80 -10.32
CA GLU A 32 17.02 3.73 -11.28
C GLU A 32 16.33 3.76 -12.65
N PRO A 33 15.94 2.63 -13.27
CA PRO A 33 15.22 2.63 -14.53
C PRO A 33 13.88 3.35 -14.46
N GLU A 34 13.18 3.33 -13.32
CA GLU A 34 11.87 3.98 -13.16
C GLU A 34 11.96 5.49 -13.00
N LEU A 35 13.13 6.00 -12.58
CA LEU A 35 13.40 7.43 -12.44
C LEU A 35 13.72 8.12 -13.77
N HIS A 36 13.96 7.36 -14.84
CA HIS A 36 14.32 7.87 -16.17
C HIS A 36 15.51 8.86 -16.17
N GLY A 37 16.42 8.76 -15.19
CA GLY A 37 17.55 9.69 -15.05
C GLY A 37 17.15 11.14 -14.70
N GLN A 38 15.92 11.37 -14.27
CA GLN A 38 15.40 12.68 -13.90
C GLN A 38 15.57 12.94 -12.41
N ALA A 39 15.82 14.21 -12.05
CA ALA A 39 15.61 14.67 -10.68
C ALA A 39 14.11 14.74 -10.41
N PRO A 40 13.66 14.56 -9.15
CA PRO A 40 12.25 14.76 -8.83
C PRO A 40 11.83 16.21 -9.11
N ASP A 41 10.63 16.37 -9.65
CA ASP A 41 9.99 17.68 -9.85
C ASP A 41 9.70 18.35 -8.50
N GLU A 42 9.35 19.64 -8.55
CA GLU A 42 8.78 20.33 -7.40
C GLU A 42 7.51 19.63 -6.90
N PRO A 43 7.30 19.53 -5.56
CA PRO A 43 6.09 18.94 -5.01
C PRO A 43 4.82 19.61 -5.53
N LEU A 44 3.86 18.82 -6.01
CA LEU A 44 2.56 19.33 -6.43
C LEU A 44 1.70 19.62 -5.21
N LEU A 45 1.30 20.88 -5.03
CA LEU A 45 0.27 21.25 -4.05
C LEU A 45 -1.09 20.79 -4.55
N VAL A 46 -1.82 20.09 -3.71
CA VAL A 46 -3.17 19.60 -3.98
C VAL A 46 -4.13 20.31 -3.04
N ASP A 47 -5.17 20.91 -3.62
CA ASP A 47 -6.35 21.41 -2.93
C ASP A 47 -7.58 20.99 -3.74
N LEU A 48 -8.23 19.92 -3.30
CA LEU A 48 -9.34 19.30 -4.01
C LEU A 48 -10.61 19.36 -3.17
N PRO A 49 -11.64 20.14 -3.58
CA PRO A 49 -12.97 19.99 -3.01
C PRO A 49 -13.58 18.67 -3.48
N ILE A 50 -13.97 17.82 -2.54
CA ILE A 50 -14.59 16.51 -2.80
C ILE A 50 -15.87 16.44 -1.97
N ASP A 51 -17.01 16.69 -2.60
CA ASP A 51 -18.32 16.81 -1.94
C ASP A 51 -18.28 17.78 -0.74
N THR A 52 -18.48 17.28 0.48
CA THR A 52 -18.45 18.06 1.73
C THR A 52 -17.05 18.16 2.35
N PHE A 53 -16.04 17.55 1.72
CA PHE A 53 -14.67 17.50 2.20
C PHE A 53 -13.76 18.39 1.34
N SER A 54 -12.62 18.77 1.91
CA SER A 54 -11.49 19.35 1.17
C SER A 54 -10.25 18.50 1.47
N LEU A 55 -9.63 17.98 0.41
CA LEU A 55 -8.40 17.21 0.48
C LEU A 55 -7.23 18.15 0.12
N VAL A 56 -6.47 18.52 1.15
CA VAL A 56 -5.29 19.38 1.00
C VAL A 56 -4.02 18.62 1.34
N GLY A 57 -2.98 18.79 0.53
CA GLY A 57 -1.69 18.14 0.76
C GLY A 57 -0.64 18.46 -0.29
N GLN A 58 0.47 17.73 -0.23
CA GLN A 58 1.54 17.82 -1.22
C GLN A 58 1.90 16.44 -1.74
N ILE A 59 2.06 16.32 -3.05
CA ILE A 59 2.52 15.11 -3.72
C ILE A 59 4.00 15.29 -4.05
N GLU A 60 4.83 14.58 -3.27
CA GLU A 60 6.28 14.46 -3.48
C GLU A 60 6.63 13.31 -4.45
N SER A 61 7.91 13.26 -4.84
CA SER A 61 8.49 12.19 -5.68
C SER A 61 7.81 12.06 -7.03
N ARG A 62 7.48 13.22 -7.63
CA ARG A 62 7.01 13.32 -9.01
C ARG A 62 8.19 13.33 -9.97
N TYR A 63 8.02 12.67 -11.10
CA TYR A 63 9.00 12.58 -12.19
C TYR A 63 8.22 12.78 -13.50
N GLY A 64 7.95 14.03 -13.88
CA GLY A 64 6.97 14.34 -14.93
C GLY A 64 5.55 13.93 -14.51
N ASP A 65 4.85 13.17 -15.36
CA ASP A 65 3.45 12.78 -15.16
C ASP A 65 3.26 11.57 -14.24
N ARG A 66 4.33 11.07 -13.60
CA ARG A 66 4.28 9.91 -12.71
C ARG A 66 4.78 10.21 -11.32
N ILE A 67 4.33 9.40 -10.37
CA ILE A 67 4.90 9.30 -9.03
C ILE A 67 5.77 8.05 -8.97
N VAL A 68 7.01 8.17 -8.51
CA VAL A 68 7.86 7.00 -8.23
C VAL A 68 8.13 6.96 -6.73
N ARG A 69 7.58 5.96 -6.05
CA ARG A 69 7.80 5.73 -4.61
C ARG A 69 8.53 4.42 -4.42
N PHE A 70 9.52 4.43 -3.54
CA PHE A 70 10.29 3.23 -3.24
C PHE A 70 10.65 3.18 -1.76
N ARG A 71 10.83 1.96 -1.25
CA ARG A 71 11.33 1.71 0.09
C ARG A 71 12.15 0.43 0.09
N CYS A 72 13.33 0.46 0.71
CA CYS A 72 14.17 -0.73 0.92
C CYS A 72 13.60 -1.63 2.04
N ALA A 73 12.36 -2.08 1.91
CA ALA A 73 11.66 -3.05 2.75
C ALA A 73 10.48 -3.65 1.97
N PRO A 74 9.96 -4.83 2.37
CA PRO A 74 8.80 -5.43 1.69
C PRO A 74 7.55 -4.52 1.78
N LEU A 75 6.81 -4.40 0.67
CA LEU A 75 5.62 -3.55 0.62
C LEU A 75 4.45 -4.12 1.43
N LYS A 76 3.96 -3.35 2.41
CA LYS A 76 2.74 -3.69 3.17
C LYS A 76 1.48 -3.16 2.48
N SER A 77 0.32 -3.64 2.88
CA SER A 77 -0.98 -3.14 2.40
C SER A 77 -1.13 -1.63 2.59
N LYS A 78 -0.61 -1.08 3.69
CA LYS A 78 -0.63 0.36 3.99
C LYS A 78 0.25 1.18 3.05
N ASP A 79 1.38 0.63 2.60
CA ASP A 79 2.25 1.31 1.63
C ASP A 79 1.52 1.44 0.29
N LYS A 80 0.85 0.35 -0.15
CA LYS A 80 0.00 0.32 -1.35
C LYS A 80 -1.16 1.32 -1.25
N LEU A 81 -1.90 1.31 -0.13
CA LEU A 81 -3.03 2.22 0.06
C LEU A 81 -2.60 3.68 0.09
N ARG A 82 -1.45 4.01 0.70
CA ARG A 82 -0.91 5.38 0.70
C ARG A 82 -0.51 5.82 -0.71
N ALA A 83 0.20 4.98 -1.45
CA ALA A 83 0.56 5.28 -2.83
C ALA A 83 -0.71 5.46 -3.70
N TRP A 84 -1.74 4.65 -3.47
CA TRP A 84 -3.01 4.73 -4.17
C TRP A 84 -3.76 6.04 -3.90
N ILE A 85 -3.83 6.49 -2.65
CA ILE A 85 -4.47 7.78 -2.31
C ILE A 85 -3.73 8.94 -2.99
N ASN A 86 -2.39 8.93 -3.00
CA ASN A 86 -1.61 9.96 -3.69
C ASN A 86 -1.81 9.91 -5.21
N HIS A 87 -1.90 8.70 -5.78
CA HIS A 87 -2.18 8.51 -7.20
C HIS A 87 -3.56 9.06 -7.57
N LEU A 88 -4.59 8.76 -6.79
CA LEU A 88 -5.93 9.32 -6.99
C LEU A 88 -5.93 10.85 -6.88
N ALA A 89 -5.23 11.40 -5.90
CA ALA A 89 -5.10 12.85 -5.74
C ALA A 89 -4.40 13.50 -6.95
N LEU A 90 -3.38 12.85 -7.51
CA LEU A 90 -2.72 13.30 -8.74
C LEU A 90 -3.69 13.27 -9.93
N CYS A 91 -4.36 12.13 -10.16
CA CYS A 91 -5.36 11.99 -11.24
C CYS A 91 -6.51 12.99 -11.12
N ALA A 92 -6.92 13.34 -9.91
CA ALA A 92 -7.98 14.31 -9.67
C ALA A 92 -7.51 15.78 -9.80
N ALA A 93 -6.23 16.05 -9.58
CA ALA A 93 -5.66 17.40 -9.68
C ALA A 93 -5.43 17.85 -11.13
N ASP A 94 -5.17 16.91 -12.05
CA ASP A 94 -5.05 17.20 -13.48
C ASP A 94 -5.84 16.17 -14.33
N PRO A 95 -7.18 16.30 -14.36
CA PRO A 95 -8.04 15.40 -15.13
C PRO A 95 -7.77 15.56 -16.64
N GLY A 96 -7.20 14.52 -17.27
CA GLY A 96 -6.88 14.51 -18.69
C GLY A 96 -5.47 14.00 -18.98
N THR A 97 -4.59 14.08 -17.99
CA THR A 97 -3.25 13.52 -18.07
C THR A 97 -3.27 12.04 -17.64
N ALA A 98 -2.58 11.21 -18.41
CA ALA A 98 -2.46 9.77 -18.14
C ALA A 98 -1.43 9.52 -17.03
N HIS A 99 -1.76 9.93 -15.81
CA HIS A 99 -0.88 9.79 -14.66
C HIS A 99 -0.63 8.33 -14.28
N GLU A 100 0.61 8.03 -13.94
CA GLU A 100 1.03 6.70 -13.48
C GLU A 100 1.65 6.79 -12.08
N THR A 101 1.64 5.69 -11.34
CA THR A 101 2.40 5.61 -10.08
C THR A 101 3.09 4.29 -9.94
N VAL A 102 4.40 4.33 -9.73
CA VAL A 102 5.23 3.15 -9.52
C VAL A 102 5.59 3.08 -8.04
N LEU A 103 5.35 1.92 -7.43
CA LEU A 103 5.67 1.61 -6.04
C LEU A 103 6.59 0.39 -5.97
N LEU A 104 7.81 0.59 -5.49
CA LEU A 104 8.84 -0.46 -5.38
C LEU A 104 9.17 -0.78 -3.93
N GLY A 105 9.27 -2.07 -3.62
CA GLY A 105 9.78 -2.57 -2.33
C GLY A 105 10.95 -3.51 -2.52
N SER A 106 11.55 -3.94 -1.41
CA SER A 106 12.64 -4.92 -1.46
C SER A 106 12.16 -6.35 -1.75
N ASP A 107 10.85 -6.58 -1.90
CA ASP A 107 10.27 -7.83 -2.37
C ASP A 107 10.49 -8.07 -3.87
N GLU A 108 10.19 -9.27 -4.36
CA GLU A 108 10.39 -9.70 -5.76
C GLU A 108 9.40 -9.04 -6.76
N GLY A 109 9.05 -7.77 -6.56
CA GLY A 109 8.23 -7.03 -7.50
C GLY A 109 7.75 -5.66 -7.00
N GLY A 110 7.27 -4.87 -7.96
CA GLY A 110 6.65 -3.57 -7.75
C GLY A 110 5.16 -3.55 -8.05
N TRP A 111 4.55 -2.39 -7.89
CA TRP A 111 3.17 -2.12 -8.28
C TRP A 111 3.15 -0.89 -9.16
N LYS A 112 2.48 -0.99 -10.31
CA LYS A 112 2.17 0.14 -11.18
C LYS A 112 0.68 0.44 -11.08
N PHE A 113 0.32 1.68 -10.82
CA PHE A 113 -1.06 2.17 -10.92
C PHE A 113 -1.26 2.90 -12.25
N SER A 114 -2.30 2.49 -12.95
CA SER A 114 -2.72 3.05 -14.23
C SER A 114 -3.69 4.21 -14.03
N PRO A 115 -3.81 5.13 -15.01
CA PRO A 115 -4.64 6.32 -14.88
C PRO A 115 -6.10 6.01 -14.50
N VAL A 116 -6.66 6.80 -13.59
CA VAL A 116 -8.02 6.63 -13.07
C VAL A 116 -8.91 7.79 -13.48
N ALA A 117 -9.84 7.53 -14.40
CA ALA A 117 -10.77 8.57 -14.88
C ALA A 117 -11.68 9.12 -13.78
N GLU A 118 -12.22 8.25 -12.92
CA GLU A 118 -13.18 8.60 -11.85
C GLU A 118 -12.49 8.80 -10.50
N ALA A 119 -11.29 9.41 -10.49
CA ALA A 119 -10.46 9.51 -9.29
C ALA A 119 -11.17 10.21 -8.13
N GLN A 120 -11.88 11.32 -8.38
CA GLN A 120 -12.63 12.05 -7.36
C GLN A 120 -13.72 11.19 -6.71
N ALA A 121 -14.46 10.38 -7.49
CA ALA A 121 -15.50 9.50 -6.97
C ALA A 121 -14.93 8.39 -6.08
N VAL A 122 -13.75 7.85 -6.44
CA VAL A 122 -13.05 6.88 -5.58
C VAL A 122 -12.59 7.53 -4.28
N ILE A 123 -12.05 8.75 -4.33
CA ILE A 123 -11.66 9.52 -3.13
C ILE A 123 -12.88 9.78 -2.23
N ALA A 124 -14.02 10.20 -2.81
CA ALA A 124 -15.26 10.44 -2.06
C ALA A 124 -15.70 9.18 -1.30
N SER A 125 -15.70 8.02 -1.97
CA SER A 125 -16.01 6.73 -1.33
C SER A 125 -15.05 6.40 -0.17
N LEU A 126 -13.75 6.66 -0.32
CA LEU A 126 -12.77 6.48 0.77
C LEU A 126 -13.00 7.47 1.93
N LEU A 127 -13.40 8.71 1.64
CA LEU A 127 -13.70 9.73 2.65
C LEU A 127 -14.96 9.39 3.46
N GLU A 128 -15.99 8.82 2.83
CA GLU A 128 -17.17 8.32 3.54
C GLU A 128 -16.80 7.19 4.53
N ILE A 129 -15.94 6.25 4.10
CA ILE A 129 -15.42 5.20 4.98
C ILE A 129 -14.61 5.79 6.13
N TYR A 130 -13.73 6.76 5.84
CA TYR A 130 -12.96 7.47 6.86
C TYR A 130 -13.89 8.14 7.88
N TRP A 131 -14.91 8.87 7.43
CA TRP A 131 -15.85 9.58 8.29
C TRP A 131 -16.64 8.63 9.21
N ARG A 132 -17.10 7.50 8.68
CA ARG A 132 -17.71 6.42 9.48
C ARG A 132 -16.74 5.87 10.52
N GLY A 133 -15.46 5.72 10.15
CA GLY A 133 -14.38 5.25 11.02
C GLY A 133 -14.03 6.20 12.17
N LEU A 134 -14.30 7.50 12.01
CA LEU A 134 -14.18 8.47 13.11
C LEU A 134 -15.32 8.35 14.13
N SER A 135 -16.48 7.86 13.70
CA SER A 135 -17.66 7.71 14.56
C SER A 135 -17.70 6.37 15.30
N ARG A 136 -17.14 5.31 14.71
CA ARG A 136 -17.02 3.99 15.34
C ARG A 136 -15.89 3.15 14.74
N PRO A 137 -15.39 2.13 15.45
CA PRO A 137 -14.49 1.15 14.86
C PRO A 137 -15.15 0.42 13.69
N LEU A 138 -14.50 0.47 12.52
CA LEU A 138 -14.90 -0.32 11.33
C LEU A 138 -14.08 -1.61 11.26
N PRO A 139 -14.68 -2.77 10.93
CA PRO A 139 -13.97 -4.04 10.80
C PRO A 139 -13.15 -4.06 9.50
N PHE A 140 -12.12 -3.21 9.42
CA PHE A 140 -11.20 -3.13 8.28
C PHE A 140 -9.77 -3.38 8.74
N PHE A 141 -9.18 -4.47 8.22
CA PHE A 141 -7.86 -4.94 8.58
C PHE A 141 -7.03 -5.00 7.29
N PRO A 142 -6.17 -4.01 7.03
CA PRO A 142 -5.57 -3.79 5.72
C PRO A 142 -4.91 -5.01 5.06
N GLU A 143 -4.17 -5.83 5.82
CA GLU A 143 -3.49 -7.00 5.24
C GLU A 143 -4.51 -8.09 4.87
N SER A 144 -5.45 -8.38 5.77
CA SER A 144 -6.49 -9.38 5.54
C SER A 144 -7.49 -8.94 4.46
N ALA A 145 -7.81 -7.66 4.40
CA ALA A 145 -8.70 -7.07 3.41
C ALA A 145 -8.07 -7.08 2.01
N LEU A 146 -6.77 -6.76 1.88
CA LEU A 146 -6.07 -6.88 0.62
C LEU A 146 -6.04 -8.34 0.14
N ALA A 147 -5.71 -9.29 1.03
CA ALA A 147 -5.69 -10.72 0.70
C ALA A 147 -7.08 -11.24 0.27
N PHE A 148 -8.15 -10.75 0.92
CA PHE A 148 -9.53 -11.04 0.52
C PHE A 148 -9.82 -10.52 -0.90
N ALA A 149 -9.61 -9.22 -1.13
CA ALA A 149 -9.97 -8.55 -2.37
C ALA A 149 -9.18 -9.11 -3.57
N GLN A 150 -7.88 -9.40 -3.39
CA GLN A 150 -7.06 -10.05 -4.41
C GLN A 150 -7.58 -11.43 -4.78
N ALA A 151 -7.90 -12.26 -3.78
CA ALA A 151 -8.41 -13.60 -4.01
C ALA A 151 -9.81 -13.61 -4.66
N GLU A 152 -10.61 -12.58 -4.41
CA GLU A 152 -11.94 -12.41 -4.99
C GLU A 152 -11.89 -11.91 -6.44
N LEU A 153 -11.07 -10.90 -6.73
CA LEU A 153 -10.98 -10.31 -8.07
C LEU A 153 -10.16 -11.16 -9.04
N PHE A 154 -9.13 -11.84 -8.56
CA PHE A 154 -8.23 -12.64 -9.37
C PHE A 154 -8.19 -14.10 -8.90
N PRO A 155 -9.32 -14.84 -9.01
CA PRO A 155 -9.37 -16.22 -8.57
C PRO A 155 -8.43 -17.08 -9.42
N LYS A 156 -7.58 -17.87 -8.75
CA LYS A 156 -6.77 -18.88 -9.45
C LYS A 156 -7.69 -19.96 -10.01
N LYS A 157 -7.47 -20.43 -11.25
CA LYS A 157 -8.30 -21.45 -11.94
C LYS A 157 -8.58 -22.71 -11.09
N ASN A 158 -7.66 -23.10 -10.21
CA ASN A 158 -7.77 -24.25 -9.32
C ASN A 158 -7.83 -23.86 -7.82
N ALA A 159 -8.37 -22.69 -7.50
CA ALA A 159 -8.48 -22.22 -6.12
C ALA A 159 -9.44 -23.12 -5.32
N ARG A 160 -8.88 -23.88 -4.38
CA ARG A 160 -9.64 -24.77 -3.48
C ARG A 160 -10.20 -24.06 -2.23
N SER A 161 -9.79 -22.81 -1.99
CA SER A 161 -10.14 -22.05 -0.78
C SER A 161 -10.89 -20.78 -1.15
N ALA A 162 -11.94 -20.46 -0.40
CA ALA A 162 -12.69 -19.23 -0.61
C ALA A 162 -11.82 -17.99 -0.33
N PRO A 163 -12.13 -16.81 -0.91
CA PRO A 163 -11.42 -15.57 -0.60
C PRO A 163 -11.37 -15.24 0.90
N LEU A 164 -12.44 -15.56 1.63
CA LEU A 164 -12.50 -15.37 3.08
C LEU A 164 -11.50 -16.25 3.83
N ASP A 165 -11.18 -17.45 3.33
CA ASP A 165 -10.16 -18.31 3.94
C ASP A 165 -8.77 -17.70 3.80
N LYS A 166 -8.50 -16.99 2.69
CA LYS A 166 -7.24 -16.26 2.51
C LYS A 166 -7.12 -15.12 3.51
N ALA A 167 -8.17 -14.32 3.65
CA ALA A 167 -8.26 -13.28 4.67
C ALA A 167 -8.04 -13.85 6.07
N ARG A 168 -8.68 -14.98 6.40
CA ARG A 168 -8.57 -15.63 7.70
C ARG A 168 -7.17 -16.17 7.99
N ARG A 169 -6.46 -16.65 6.98
CA ARG A 169 -5.04 -17.05 7.11
C ARG A 169 -4.15 -15.84 7.41
N THR A 170 -4.36 -14.72 6.73
CA THR A 170 -3.62 -13.47 7.01
C THR A 170 -3.94 -12.93 8.41
N TRP A 171 -5.21 -12.93 8.79
CA TRP A 171 -5.69 -12.48 10.10
C TRP A 171 -5.07 -13.27 11.25
N ASN A 172 -5.04 -14.60 11.13
CA ASN A 172 -4.48 -15.49 12.16
C ASN A 172 -2.97 -15.65 12.08
N GLY A 173 -2.38 -15.35 10.92
CA GLY A 173 -0.99 -15.60 10.56
C GLY A 173 -0.61 -17.08 10.59
N SER A 174 0.70 -17.32 10.59
CA SER A 174 1.31 -18.64 10.66
C SER A 174 2.46 -18.67 11.67
N LYS A 175 2.89 -19.86 12.06
CA LYS A 175 4.05 -20.07 12.95
C LYS A 175 5.40 -19.62 12.35
N TRP A 176 5.45 -19.37 11.05
CA TRP A 176 6.67 -19.02 10.31
C TRP A 176 6.74 -17.55 9.90
N THR A 177 5.65 -16.81 10.13
CA THR A 177 5.55 -15.39 9.81
C THR A 177 5.63 -14.58 11.10
N GLY A 178 5.96 -13.29 10.99
CA GLY A 178 5.88 -12.35 12.12
C GLY A 178 4.47 -12.29 12.74
N PRO A 179 4.28 -11.46 13.79
CA PRO A 179 3.02 -11.38 14.52
C PRO A 179 1.82 -11.18 13.58
N PRO A 180 0.75 -11.98 13.73
CA PRO A 180 -0.41 -11.92 12.84
C PRO A 180 -1.15 -10.59 12.99
N GLU A 181 -1.96 -10.21 11.99
CA GLU A 181 -2.69 -8.94 12.03
C GLU A 181 -3.63 -8.85 13.26
N LYS A 182 -4.23 -9.97 13.68
CA LYS A 182 -5.06 -10.04 14.91
C LYS A 182 -4.33 -9.70 16.20
N SER A 183 -2.99 -9.78 16.23
CA SER A 183 -2.19 -9.48 17.42
C SER A 183 -2.11 -7.98 17.72
N ASN A 184 -2.58 -7.14 16.80
CA ASN A 184 -2.69 -5.71 17.03
C ASN A 184 -3.66 -5.42 18.19
N ARG A 185 -3.15 -4.75 19.23
CA ARG A 185 -3.88 -4.45 20.47
C ARG A 185 -5.16 -3.65 20.21
N TYR A 186 -5.15 -2.73 19.25
CA TYR A 186 -6.34 -1.93 18.92
C TYR A 186 -7.44 -2.81 18.31
N TYR A 187 -7.08 -3.75 17.45
CA TYR A 187 -8.06 -4.65 16.85
C TYR A 187 -8.61 -5.64 17.87
N ALA A 188 -7.74 -6.20 18.71
CA ALA A 188 -8.15 -7.08 19.80
C ALA A 188 -9.11 -6.38 20.78
N PHE A 189 -8.88 -5.10 21.08
CA PHE A 189 -9.74 -4.31 21.95
C PHE A 189 -11.12 -4.04 21.32
N CYS A 190 -11.16 -3.58 20.06
CA CYS A 190 -12.41 -3.17 19.41
C CYS A 190 -13.29 -4.33 18.93
N PHE A 191 -12.70 -5.50 18.63
CA PHE A 191 -13.40 -6.60 17.95
C PHE A 191 -13.32 -7.95 18.68
N LEU A 192 -13.19 -7.94 20.00
CA LEU A 192 -13.06 -9.18 20.80
C LEU A 192 -14.34 -10.05 20.78
N ALA A 193 -15.51 -9.43 20.75
CA ALA A 193 -16.77 -10.08 21.08
C ALA A 193 -17.40 -10.90 19.92
N LYS A 194 -16.97 -10.66 18.67
CA LYS A 194 -17.53 -11.31 17.48
C LYS A 194 -16.43 -11.58 16.45
N ASP A 195 -16.71 -12.47 15.50
CA ASP A 195 -15.82 -12.66 14.35
C ASP A 195 -15.71 -11.36 13.54
N PRO A 196 -14.52 -10.74 13.46
CA PRO A 196 -14.36 -9.45 12.80
C PRO A 196 -14.37 -9.55 11.27
N LEU A 197 -14.19 -10.73 10.70
CA LEU A 197 -14.21 -10.94 9.25
C LEU A 197 -15.63 -11.25 8.74
N ASP A 198 -16.56 -10.36 9.09
CA ASP A 198 -17.99 -10.47 8.81
C ASP A 198 -18.39 -9.89 7.43
N GLY A 199 -19.68 -9.61 7.22
CA GLY A 199 -20.19 -9.01 5.98
C GLY A 199 -19.64 -7.60 5.73
N GLU A 200 -19.59 -6.78 6.78
CA GLU A 200 -19.09 -5.39 6.68
C GLU A 200 -17.60 -5.38 6.33
N PHE A 201 -16.80 -6.31 6.88
CA PHE A 201 -15.40 -6.47 6.47
C PHE A 201 -15.25 -6.72 4.96
N LYS A 202 -16.08 -7.60 4.38
CA LYS A 202 -16.01 -7.92 2.94
C LYS A 202 -16.37 -6.71 2.08
N GLU A 203 -17.40 -5.96 2.48
CA GLU A 203 -17.81 -4.75 1.79
C GLU A 203 -16.71 -3.69 1.83
N LEU A 204 -16.14 -3.43 3.00
CA LEU A 204 -15.03 -2.50 3.16
C LEU A 204 -13.80 -2.93 2.35
N ALA A 205 -13.45 -4.22 2.35
CA ALA A 205 -12.34 -4.74 1.55
C ALA A 205 -12.54 -4.50 0.05
N ARG A 206 -13.76 -4.70 -0.47
CA ARG A 206 -14.10 -4.43 -1.87
C ARG A 206 -14.08 -2.95 -2.21
N GLN A 207 -14.65 -2.11 -1.35
CA GLN A 207 -14.71 -0.67 -1.58
C GLN A 207 -13.30 -0.05 -1.57
N VAL A 208 -12.45 -0.43 -0.62
CA VAL A 208 -11.10 0.14 -0.48
C VAL A 208 -10.11 -0.43 -1.50
N PHE A 209 -10.01 -1.76 -1.60
CA PHE A 209 -8.98 -2.39 -2.45
C PHE A 209 -9.47 -2.74 -3.85
N GLY A 210 -10.78 -2.78 -4.11
CA GLY A 210 -11.31 -3.11 -5.42
C GLY A 210 -10.86 -2.15 -6.53
N PRO A 211 -11.07 -0.83 -6.38
CA PRO A 211 -10.57 0.16 -7.33
C PRO A 211 -9.04 0.12 -7.48
N LEU A 212 -8.31 0.01 -6.37
CA LEU A 212 -6.84 -0.11 -6.38
C LEU A 212 -6.40 -1.29 -7.25
N LEU A 213 -6.94 -2.48 -6.99
CA LEU A 213 -6.52 -3.71 -7.64
C LEU A 213 -6.88 -3.77 -9.14
N ARG A 214 -7.99 -3.15 -9.54
CA ARG A 214 -8.39 -3.09 -10.96
C ARG A 214 -7.53 -2.14 -11.79
N ASN A 215 -6.98 -1.12 -11.15
CA ASN A 215 -6.12 -0.13 -11.79
C ASN A 215 -4.66 -0.36 -11.43
N SER A 216 -4.29 -1.60 -11.08
CA SER A 216 -2.92 -1.93 -10.70
C SER A 216 -2.40 -3.16 -11.42
N GLU A 217 -1.13 -3.10 -11.79
CA GLU A 217 -0.40 -4.20 -12.39
C GLU A 217 0.88 -4.48 -11.59
N PRO A 218 1.25 -5.75 -11.37
CA PRO A 218 2.52 -6.08 -10.76
C PRO A 218 3.66 -5.76 -11.75
N ILE A 219 4.73 -5.14 -11.23
CA ILE A 219 5.99 -4.96 -11.95
C ILE A 219 6.92 -6.12 -11.53
N PRO A 220 7.56 -6.83 -12.47
CA PRO A 220 8.50 -7.90 -12.15
C PRO A 220 9.76 -7.42 -11.41
#